data_AF-A0A418LZ78-F1
#
_entry.id   AF-A0A418LZ78-F1
#
_cell.length_a   1.000
_cell.length_b   1.000
_cell.length_c   1.000
_cell.angle_alpha   90.00
_cell.angle_beta   90.00
_cell.angle_gamma   90.00
#
_symmetry.space_group_name_H-M   'P 1'
#
loop_
_entity.id
_entity.type
_entity.pdbx_description
1 polymer ?
#
loop_
_entity_poly.entity_id
_entity_poly.type
_entity_poly.pdbx_seq_one_letter_code
_entity_poly.pdbx_strand_id
1 'polypeptide(L)'
;MDEFHEQRAHIREDFLQMEDANRVAQIQAAMVTQQTQKRMGELLLDLGGVWAQGDDQIGVEFTGGLEDTMPGIPEGLDVTYGRLGGTWISPKFSVTTTCTANHVEVMVSDGHWDSAANVHGNWATWTDQRRVYQGDIRMPVLRRRLQEAFLSWYKQAVSHGHTFLTKS
;
A
#
# COMPACT_ATOMS: atom_id res chain seq x y z
N MET A 1 9.16 -44.76 41.44
CA MET A 1 9.32 -44.74 39.97
C MET A 1 8.20 -43.96 39.28
N ASP A 2 7.26 -43.33 40.01
CA ASP A 2 6.11 -42.61 39.42
C ASP A 2 6.38 -41.12 39.09
N GLU A 3 7.25 -40.43 39.83
CA GLU A 3 7.53 -38.99 39.61
C GLU A 3 8.08 -38.65 38.22
N PHE A 4 8.89 -39.54 37.63
CA PHE A 4 9.46 -39.34 36.29
C PHE A 4 8.41 -39.50 35.18
N HIS A 5 7.32 -40.24 35.43
CA HIS A 5 6.24 -40.39 34.45
C HIS A 5 5.28 -39.19 34.49
N GLU A 6 4.98 -38.65 35.67
CA GLU A 6 4.19 -37.42 35.81
C GLU A 6 4.90 -36.20 35.22
N GLN A 7 6.21 -36.03 35.47
CA GLN A 7 6.97 -34.92 34.86
C GLN A 7 6.99 -34.95 33.33
N ARG A 8 7.09 -36.15 32.72
CA ARG A 8 7.06 -36.29 31.25
C ARG A 8 5.67 -36.04 30.68
N ALA A 9 4.60 -36.36 31.42
CA ALA A 9 3.24 -36.05 31.01
C ALA A 9 2.99 -34.53 31.04
N HIS A 10 3.42 -33.85 32.11
CA HIS A 10 3.28 -32.40 32.23
C HIS A 10 4.03 -31.62 31.14
N ILE A 11 5.29 -31.98 30.87
CA ILE A 11 6.08 -31.35 29.80
C ILE A 11 5.42 -31.53 28.42
N ARG A 12 4.76 -32.67 28.18
CA ARG A 12 4.06 -32.94 26.92
C ARG A 12 2.76 -32.14 26.81
N GLU A 13 2.01 -32.00 27.90
CA GLU A 13 0.81 -31.17 27.96
C GLU A 13 1.14 -29.68 27.77
N ASP A 14 2.19 -29.17 28.43
CA ASP A 14 2.66 -27.80 28.28
C ASP A 14 3.11 -27.51 26.83
N PHE A 15 3.81 -28.45 26.20
CA PHE A 15 4.25 -28.33 24.80
C PHE A 15 3.05 -28.28 23.83
N LEU A 16 2.05 -29.15 24.03
CA LEU A 16 0.83 -29.17 23.20
C LEU A 16 0.00 -27.88 23.39
N GLN A 17 -0.11 -27.38 24.62
CA GLN A 17 -0.79 -26.11 24.89
C GLN A 17 -0.05 -24.91 24.26
N MET A 18 1.29 -24.92 24.24
CA MET A 18 2.08 -23.91 23.54
C MET A 18 1.91 -23.96 22.01
N GLU A 19 1.86 -25.15 21.40
CA GLU A 19 1.62 -25.30 19.96
C GLU A 19 0.22 -24.79 19.58
N ASP A 20 -0.81 -25.12 20.36
CA ASP A 20 -2.17 -24.65 20.14
C ASP A 20 -2.28 -23.13 20.33
N ALA A 21 -1.65 -22.56 21.36
CA ALA A 21 -1.62 -21.11 21.57
C ALA A 21 -0.91 -20.37 20.42
N ASN A 22 0.20 -20.92 19.92
CA ASN A 22 0.92 -20.34 18.79
C ASN A 22 0.09 -20.41 17.49
N ARG A 23 -0.61 -21.53 17.26
CA ARG A 23 -1.52 -21.69 16.12
C ARG A 23 -2.70 -20.72 16.17
N VAL A 24 -3.31 -20.52 17.35
CA VAL A 24 -4.38 -19.53 17.56
C VAL A 24 -3.86 -18.12 17.28
N ALA A 25 -2.68 -17.77 17.78
CA ALA A 25 -2.07 -16.46 17.54
C ALA A 25 -1.81 -16.21 16.04
N GLN A 26 -1.34 -17.21 15.30
CA GLN A 26 -1.11 -17.14 13.85
C GLN A 26 -2.43 -16.92 13.08
N ILE A 27 -3.47 -17.68 13.41
CA ILE A 27 -4.80 -17.53 12.77
C ILE A 27 -5.35 -16.13 13.05
N GLN A 28 -5.25 -15.65 14.29
CA GLN A 28 -5.74 -14.33 14.66
C GLN A 28 -4.97 -13.21 13.94
N ALA A 29 -3.63 -13.32 13.85
CA ALA A 29 -2.82 -12.37 13.09
C ALA A 29 -3.17 -12.35 11.59
N ALA A 30 -3.43 -13.52 10.98
CA ALA A 30 -3.86 -13.62 9.60
C ALA A 30 -5.25 -12.98 9.38
N MET A 31 -6.22 -13.25 10.28
CA MET A 31 -7.54 -12.63 10.22
C MET A 31 -7.48 -11.11 10.34
N VAL A 32 -6.67 -10.58 11.26
CA VAL A 32 -6.48 -9.13 11.41
C VAL A 32 -5.82 -8.55 10.16
N THR A 33 -4.82 -9.22 9.60
CA THR A 33 -4.17 -8.79 8.35
C THR A 33 -5.16 -8.69 7.20
N GLN A 34 -6.01 -9.70 7.03
CA GLN A 34 -7.04 -9.74 6.00
C GLN A 34 -8.06 -8.60 6.16
N GLN A 35 -8.50 -8.33 7.39
CA GLN A 35 -9.40 -7.20 7.69
C GLN A 35 -8.74 -5.85 7.39
N THR A 36 -7.45 -5.69 7.72
CA THR A 36 -6.67 -4.49 7.43
C THR A 36 -6.52 -4.27 5.93
N GLN A 37 -6.17 -5.32 5.18
CA GLN A 37 -6.09 -5.30 3.71
C GLN A 37 -7.42 -4.89 3.08
N LYS A 38 -8.54 -5.49 3.53
CA LYS A 38 -9.88 -5.13 3.06
C LYS A 38 -10.17 -3.64 3.23
N ARG A 39 -9.95 -3.11 4.43
CA ARG A 39 -10.17 -1.68 4.73
C ARG A 39 -9.27 -0.77 3.88
N MET A 40 -8.03 -1.17 3.62
CA MET A 40 -7.13 -0.43 2.75
C MET A 40 -7.61 -0.43 1.29
N GLY A 41 -8.01 -1.59 0.75
CA GLY A 41 -8.54 -1.65 -0.61
C GLY A 41 -9.85 -0.88 -0.77
N GLU A 42 -10.75 -0.90 0.23
CA GLU A 42 -11.96 -0.05 0.25
C GLU A 42 -11.61 1.45 0.21
N LEU A 43 -10.57 1.87 0.95
CA LEU A 43 -10.08 3.24 0.91
C LEU A 43 -9.51 3.61 -0.47
N LEU A 44 -8.74 2.70 -1.09
CA LEU A 44 -8.19 2.90 -2.43
C LEU A 44 -9.29 3.01 -3.49
N LEU A 45 -10.30 2.16 -3.44
CA LEU A 45 -11.46 2.20 -4.34
C LEU A 45 -12.20 3.54 -4.22
N ASP A 46 -12.46 3.99 -2.99
CA ASP A 46 -13.13 5.27 -2.75
C ASP A 46 -12.30 6.45 -3.28
N LEU A 47 -11.00 6.49 -2.98
CA LEU A 47 -10.11 7.55 -3.45
C LEU A 47 -9.98 7.55 -4.97
N GLY A 48 -9.77 6.39 -5.59
CA GLY A 48 -9.68 6.26 -7.05
C GLY A 48 -10.96 6.71 -7.74
N GLY A 49 -12.13 6.35 -7.20
CA GLY A 49 -13.42 6.82 -7.69
C GLY A 49 -13.58 8.34 -7.61
N VAL A 50 -13.24 8.93 -6.46
CA VAL A 50 -13.29 10.39 -6.27
C VAL A 50 -12.33 11.12 -7.20
N TRP A 51 -11.11 10.61 -7.38
CA TRP A 51 -10.11 11.25 -8.24
C TRP A 51 -10.47 11.17 -9.72
N ALA A 52 -10.93 10.01 -10.21
CA ALA A 52 -11.39 9.86 -11.60
C ALA A 52 -12.60 10.74 -11.94
N GLN A 53 -13.47 11.03 -10.96
CA GLN A 53 -14.61 11.94 -11.14
C GLN A 53 -14.23 13.42 -11.07
N GLY A 54 -13.08 13.74 -10.46
CA GLY A 54 -12.65 15.11 -10.23
C GLY A 54 -12.14 15.84 -11.48
N ASP A 55 -11.61 15.10 -12.46
CA ASP A 55 -11.03 15.63 -13.70
C ASP A 55 -11.06 14.56 -14.80
N ASP A 56 -11.56 14.90 -16.00
CA ASP A 56 -11.69 13.98 -17.13
C ASP A 56 -10.33 13.63 -17.78
N GLN A 57 -9.28 14.34 -17.40
CA GLN A 57 -7.89 14.05 -17.75
C GLN A 57 -7.22 13.11 -16.76
N ILE A 58 -7.94 12.52 -15.81
CA ILE A 58 -7.40 11.52 -14.88
C ILE A 58 -7.85 10.12 -15.29
N GLY A 59 -6.88 9.23 -15.50
CA GLY A 59 -7.08 7.79 -15.60
C GLY A 59 -6.73 7.10 -14.28
N VAL A 60 -7.54 6.13 -13.87
CA VAL A 60 -7.35 5.37 -12.63
C VAL A 60 -7.36 3.87 -12.96
N GLU A 61 -6.35 3.15 -12.50
CA GLU A 61 -6.20 1.71 -12.62
C GLU A 61 -5.88 1.09 -11.26
N PHE A 62 -6.56 0.00 -10.91
CA PHE A 62 -6.34 -0.68 -9.63
C PHE A 62 -5.38 -1.85 -9.82
N THR A 63 -4.43 -2.01 -8.90
CA THR A 63 -3.39 -3.05 -8.97
C THR A 63 -3.44 -3.99 -7.76
N GLY A 64 -3.03 -5.25 -7.97
CA GLY A 64 -3.12 -6.30 -6.96
C GLY A 64 -4.56 -6.78 -6.69
N GLY A 65 -4.70 -7.92 -5.99
CA GLY A 65 -6.02 -8.51 -5.67
C GLY A 65 -6.54 -9.57 -6.65
N LEU A 66 -5.66 -10.20 -7.44
CA LEU A 66 -6.01 -11.24 -8.43
C LEU A 66 -5.78 -12.70 -7.97
N GLU A 67 -5.26 -12.95 -6.76
CA GLU A 67 -5.02 -14.32 -6.27
C GLU A 67 -5.82 -14.67 -4.99
N ASP A 68 -6.43 -15.87 -5.05
CA ASP A 68 -7.09 -16.80 -4.10
C ASP A 68 -7.55 -16.40 -2.69
N THR A 69 -7.19 -15.26 -2.11
CA THR A 69 -7.54 -14.90 -0.73
C THR A 69 -8.61 -13.82 -0.60
N MET A 70 -8.66 -12.82 -1.50
CA MET A 70 -9.74 -11.80 -1.57
C MET A 70 -9.89 -11.19 -2.98
N PRO A 71 -10.56 -11.88 -3.92
CA PRO A 71 -10.79 -11.34 -5.26
C PRO A 71 -11.56 -10.01 -5.23
N GLY A 72 -11.05 -9.00 -5.93
CA GLY A 72 -11.71 -7.70 -6.11
C GLY A 72 -11.35 -6.60 -5.10
N ILE A 73 -10.45 -6.86 -4.15
CA ILE A 73 -9.89 -5.84 -3.25
C ILE A 73 -8.51 -5.44 -3.78
N PRO A 74 -8.28 -4.18 -4.18
CA PRO A 74 -6.99 -3.76 -4.70
C PRO A 74 -5.96 -3.59 -3.58
N GLU A 75 -4.70 -3.92 -3.88
CA GLU A 75 -3.54 -3.71 -2.99
C GLU A 75 -2.77 -2.44 -3.35
N GLY A 76 -3.04 -1.90 -4.55
CA GLY A 76 -2.46 -0.68 -5.06
C GLY A 76 -3.38 0.05 -6.03
N LEU A 77 -2.94 1.25 -6.40
CA LEU A 77 -3.68 2.18 -7.22
C LEU A 77 -2.72 2.98 -8.09
N ASP A 78 -2.95 2.97 -9.38
CA ASP A 78 -2.22 3.75 -10.37
C ASP A 78 -3.12 4.85 -10.92
N VAL A 79 -2.59 6.07 -10.95
CA VAL A 79 -3.27 7.26 -11.45
C VAL A 79 -2.43 7.88 -12.55
N THR A 80 -3.04 8.24 -13.66
CA THR A 80 -2.38 8.85 -14.81
C THR A 80 -3.08 10.16 -15.15
N TYR A 81 -2.31 11.12 -15.66
CA TYR A 81 -2.86 12.38 -16.15
C TYR A 81 -2.64 12.52 -17.66
N GLY A 82 -3.56 13.17 -18.36
CA GLY A 82 -3.44 13.55 -19.77
C GLY A 82 -3.68 12.41 -20.77
N ARG A 83 -4.55 12.68 -21.75
CA ARG A 83 -4.98 11.70 -22.78
C ARG A 83 -4.60 12.17 -24.18
N LEU A 84 -3.94 11.31 -24.96
CA LEU A 84 -3.62 11.54 -26.37
C LEU A 84 -4.10 10.36 -27.21
N GLY A 85 -4.94 10.64 -28.21
CA GLY A 85 -5.45 9.61 -29.12
C GLY A 85 -6.17 8.46 -28.40
N GLY A 86 -6.80 8.74 -27.25
CA GLY A 86 -7.48 7.72 -26.44
C GLY A 86 -6.59 7.05 -25.37
N THR A 87 -5.27 7.28 -25.37
CA THR A 87 -4.29 6.64 -24.48
C THR A 87 -3.77 7.61 -23.41
N TRP A 88 -3.57 7.15 -22.19
CA TRP A 88 -2.98 7.91 -21.09
C TRP A 88 -1.45 7.97 -21.23
N ILE A 89 -0.84 9.16 -21.15
CA ILE A 89 0.56 9.32 -21.56
C ILE A 89 1.53 9.98 -20.57
N SER A 90 1.13 10.82 -19.60
CA SER A 90 2.08 11.35 -18.57
C SER A 90 1.46 12.42 -17.65
N PRO A 91 1.86 12.53 -16.36
CA PRO A 91 2.67 11.61 -15.52
C PRO A 91 1.84 10.49 -14.88
N LYS A 92 2.50 9.57 -14.13
CA LYS A 92 1.88 8.49 -13.35
C LYS A 92 2.13 8.69 -11.85
N PHE A 93 1.12 8.41 -11.03
CA PHE A 93 1.18 8.34 -9.57
C PHE A 93 0.73 6.96 -9.12
N SER A 94 1.60 6.22 -8.45
CA SER A 94 1.33 4.87 -7.98
C SER A 94 1.25 4.85 -6.46
N VAL A 95 0.29 4.11 -5.92
CA VAL A 95 0.12 3.82 -4.51
C VAL A 95 0.27 2.31 -4.33
N THR A 96 1.10 1.91 -3.38
CA THR A 96 1.26 0.51 -2.97
C THR A 96 1.06 0.40 -1.48
N THR A 97 0.30 -0.59 -1.05
CA THR A 97 0.03 -0.82 0.37
C THR A 97 0.55 -2.19 0.80
N THR A 98 1.15 -2.24 1.98
CA THR A 98 1.57 -3.51 2.61
C THR A 98 0.97 -3.55 4.00
N CYS A 99 0.30 -4.67 4.31
CA CYS A 99 -0.43 -4.84 5.58
C CYS A 99 0.17 -6.01 6.36
N THR A 100 0.36 -5.83 7.66
CA THR A 100 0.78 -6.90 8.57
C THR A 100 0.06 -6.73 9.90
N ALA A 101 -0.83 -7.67 10.23
CA ALA A 101 -1.77 -7.53 11.33
C ALA A 101 -2.50 -6.18 11.28
N ASN A 102 -2.32 -5.33 12.30
CA ASN A 102 -2.95 -4.01 12.39
C ASN A 102 -2.06 -2.87 11.85
N HIS A 103 -0.91 -3.21 11.28
CA HIS A 103 0.07 -2.27 10.74
C HIS A 103 -0.11 -2.12 9.23
N VAL A 104 0.03 -0.89 8.74
CA VAL A 104 -0.02 -0.54 7.32
C VAL A 104 1.21 0.29 6.98
N GLU A 105 1.88 -0.09 5.89
CA GLU A 105 2.83 0.75 5.18
C GLU A 105 2.21 1.19 3.85
N VAL A 106 2.34 2.49 3.54
CA VAL A 106 1.88 3.07 2.28
C VAL A 106 3.05 3.75 1.60
N MET A 107 3.36 3.25 0.42
CA MET A 107 4.36 3.81 -0.49
C MET A 107 3.64 4.50 -1.64
N VAL A 108 4.17 5.65 -2.06
CA VAL A 108 3.74 6.32 -3.29
C VAL A 108 4.93 6.52 -4.22
N SER A 109 4.69 6.43 -5.51
CA SER A 109 5.62 6.81 -6.57
C SER A 109 4.96 7.92 -7.36
N ASP A 110 5.65 8.99 -7.68
CA ASP A 110 5.09 10.13 -8.41
C ASP A 110 5.66 10.28 -9.82
N GLY A 111 6.47 9.31 -10.25
CA GLY A 111 7.13 9.29 -11.56
C GLY A 111 8.32 10.24 -11.64
N HIS A 112 8.64 10.95 -10.55
CA HIS A 112 9.73 11.92 -10.49
C HIS A 112 10.91 11.32 -9.70
N TRP A 113 12.06 11.32 -10.35
CA TRP A 113 13.29 10.77 -9.78
C TRP A 113 13.97 11.81 -8.90
N ASP A 114 13.81 11.70 -7.58
CA ASP A 114 14.59 12.50 -6.64
C ASP A 114 15.93 11.82 -6.34
N SER A 115 17.03 12.55 -6.54
CA SER A 115 18.37 12.07 -6.15
C SER A 115 18.54 12.21 -4.64
N ALA A 116 18.51 11.10 -3.90
CA ALA A 116 18.95 11.11 -2.50
C ALA A 116 20.48 11.24 -2.45
N ALA A 117 20.98 12.32 -1.85
CA ALA A 117 22.42 12.50 -1.62
C ALA A 117 22.91 11.41 -0.65
N ASN A 118 23.72 10.48 -1.16
CA ASN A 118 24.31 9.44 -0.34
C ASN A 118 25.50 10.02 0.43
N VAL A 119 25.55 9.83 1.75
CA VAL A 119 26.60 10.38 2.66
C VAL A 119 28.00 9.83 2.33
N HIS A 120 28.09 8.80 1.47
CA HIS A 120 29.32 8.07 1.15
C HIS A 120 29.73 8.09 -0.32
N GLY A 121 29.37 9.14 -1.07
CA GLY A 121 30.14 9.59 -2.24
C GLY A 121 30.23 8.67 -3.46
N ASN A 122 29.61 7.49 -3.47
CA ASN A 122 29.58 6.62 -4.64
C ASN A 122 28.18 6.02 -4.76
N TRP A 123 27.52 6.32 -5.89
CA TRP A 123 26.18 5.88 -6.31
C TRP A 123 25.02 6.52 -5.53
N ALA A 124 24.34 7.50 -6.15
CA ALA A 124 23.04 7.97 -5.70
C ALA A 124 22.03 6.84 -5.89
N THR A 125 21.32 6.45 -4.83
CA THR A 125 20.21 5.50 -4.95
C THR A 125 19.03 6.28 -5.52
N TRP A 126 18.66 5.96 -6.76
CA TRP A 126 17.50 6.55 -7.42
C TRP A 126 16.24 5.85 -6.92
N THR A 127 15.42 6.52 -6.12
CA THR A 127 14.16 5.94 -5.63
C THR A 127 13.01 6.91 -5.87
N ASP A 128 12.12 6.57 -6.80
CA ASP A 128 10.85 7.27 -7.06
C ASP A 128 9.81 6.97 -5.95
N GLN A 129 10.05 5.93 -5.15
CA GLN A 129 9.14 5.52 -4.09
C GLN A 129 9.40 6.25 -2.77
N ARG A 130 8.38 6.96 -2.29
CA ARG A 130 8.33 7.61 -0.98
C ARG A 130 7.32 6.94 -0.06
N ARG A 131 7.74 6.67 1.17
CA ARG A 131 6.84 6.28 2.26
C ARG A 131 6.02 7.48 2.72
N VAL A 132 4.69 7.41 2.61
CA VAL A 132 3.77 8.46 3.07
C VAL A 132 3.08 8.12 4.39
N TYR A 133 3.06 6.84 4.75
CA TYR A 133 2.52 6.36 6.02
C TYR A 133 3.19 5.05 6.44
N GLN A 134 3.41 4.91 7.74
CA GLN A 134 3.77 3.66 8.37
C GLN A 134 3.27 3.69 9.82
N GLY A 135 2.50 2.69 10.22
CA GLY A 135 1.94 2.62 11.57
C GLY A 135 0.63 1.83 11.64
N ASP A 136 -0.03 1.92 12.79
CA ASP A 136 -1.33 1.27 13.00
C ASP A 136 -2.39 1.80 12.03
N ILE A 137 -3.41 1.00 11.75
CA ILE A 137 -4.51 1.39 10.89
C ILE A 137 -5.29 2.60 11.46
N ARG A 138 -5.22 3.74 10.77
CA ARG A 138 -5.94 4.97 11.12
C ARG A 138 -6.53 5.60 9.87
N MET A 139 -7.71 5.11 9.46
CA MET A 139 -8.35 5.46 8.18
C MET A 139 -8.41 6.96 7.87
N PRO A 140 -8.80 7.86 8.81
CA PRO A 140 -8.81 9.30 8.52
C PRO A 140 -7.41 9.87 8.24
N VAL A 141 -6.38 9.35 8.92
CA VAL A 141 -5.00 9.79 8.73
C VAL A 141 -4.45 9.28 7.39
N LEU A 142 -4.66 8.01 7.08
CA LEU A 142 -4.29 7.39 5.81
C LEU A 142 -4.91 8.11 4.62
N ARG A 143 -6.23 8.36 4.68
CA ARG A 143 -6.96 9.13 3.66
C ARG A 143 -6.33 10.50 3.44
N ARG A 144 -6.12 11.27 4.51
CA ARG A 144 -5.52 12.60 4.43
C ARG A 144 -4.11 12.55 3.82
N ARG A 145 -3.27 11.61 4.24
CA ARG A 145 -1.89 11.47 3.71
C ARG A 145 -1.88 11.16 2.21
N LEU A 146 -2.76 10.25 1.77
CA LEU A 146 -2.90 9.93 0.36
C LEU A 146 -3.44 11.11 -0.46
N GLN A 147 -4.43 11.84 0.06
CA GLN A 147 -4.94 13.05 -0.59
C GLN A 147 -3.87 14.16 -0.69
N GLU A 148 -3.08 14.37 0.36
CA GLU A 148 -1.96 15.32 0.35
C GLU A 148 -0.91 14.94 -0.72
N ALA A 149 -0.54 13.67 -0.79
CA ALA A 149 0.42 13.17 -1.78
C ALA A 149 -0.11 13.30 -3.21
N PHE A 150 -1.35 12.83 -3.44
CA PHE A 150 -2.02 12.94 -4.73
C PHE A 150 -2.14 14.39 -5.19
N LEU A 151 -2.58 15.31 -4.31
CA LEU A 151 -2.75 16.71 -4.68
C LEU A 151 -1.41 17.38 -5.02
N SER A 152 -0.33 17.01 -4.32
CA SER A 152 1.01 17.48 -4.62
C SER A 152 1.44 17.04 -6.03
N TRP A 153 1.31 15.75 -6.34
CA TRP A 153 1.60 15.22 -7.67
C TRP A 153 0.71 15.85 -8.75
N TYR A 154 -0.61 15.93 -8.53
CA TYR A 154 -1.57 16.43 -9.49
C TYR A 154 -1.29 17.89 -9.88
N LYS A 155 -0.94 18.75 -8.91
CA LYS A 155 -0.53 20.13 -9.20
C LYS A 155 0.69 20.19 -10.12
N GLN A 156 1.66 19.31 -9.90
CA GLN A 156 2.84 19.23 -10.77
C GLN A 156 2.45 18.71 -12.16
N ALA A 157 1.63 17.65 -12.22
CA ALA A 157 1.12 17.04 -13.45
C ALA A 157 0.40 18.06 -14.34
N VAL A 158 -0.52 18.85 -13.77
CA VAL A 158 -1.24 19.92 -14.48
C VAL A 158 -0.27 21.00 -14.97
N SER A 159 0.66 21.45 -14.11
CA SER A 159 1.61 22.51 -14.46
C SER A 159 2.55 22.11 -15.60
N HIS A 160 3.01 20.85 -15.62
CA HIS A 160 3.83 20.32 -16.70
C HIS A 160 3.01 19.96 -17.94
N GLY A 161 1.79 19.44 -17.78
CA GLY A 161 0.87 19.10 -18.87
C GLY A 161 0.49 20.30 -19.74
N HIS A 162 0.31 21.48 -19.14
CA HIS A 162 0.13 22.74 -19.87
C HIS A 162 1.31 23.08 -20.79
N THR A 163 2.52 22.62 -20.46
CA THR A 163 3.74 22.88 -21.24
C THR A 163 3.87 21.93 -22.44
N PHE A 164 3.34 20.70 -22.33
CA PHE A 164 3.34 19.73 -23.43
C PHE A 164 2.27 20.02 -24.49
N LEU A 165 1.09 20.52 -24.10
CA LEU A 165 -0.01 20.82 -25.04
C LEU A 165 0.18 22.14 -25.80
N THR A 166 1.06 23.04 -25.35
CA THR A 166 1.31 24.35 -25.99
C THR A 166 2.47 24.36 -26.98
N LYS A 167 3.21 23.24 -27.12
CA LYS A 167 4.30 23.08 -28.10
C LYS A 167 3.92 22.23 -29.32
N SER A 168 2.61 22.06 -29.57
CA SER A 168 2.08 21.38 -30.77
C SER A 168 1.80 22.36 -31.88
#